data_AF-A0ABD0QZM9-F1
#
_entry.id   AF-A0ABD0QZM9-F1
#
_cell.length_a   1.000
_cell.length_b   1.000
_cell.length_c   1.000
_cell.angle_alpha   90.00
_cell.angle_beta   90.00
_cell.angle_gamma   90.00
#
_symmetry.space_group_name_H-M   'P 1'
#
loop_
_entity.id
_entity.type
_entity.pdbx_description
1 polymer ?
#
loop_
_entity_poly.entity_id
_entity_poly.type
_entity_poly.pdbx_seq_one_letter_code
_entity_poly.pdbx_strand_id
1 'polypeptide(L)' 'VDGEVKHCVIYSTPRGYGFAEPYNLYSTLKDLVLHYHQTSLVQHNDSLNVRLA' A
#
# COMPACT_ATOMS: atom_id res chain seq x y z
N VAL A 1 6.26 -4.80 18.70
CA VAL A 1 5.86 -3.44 19.15
C VAL A 1 4.76 -2.99 18.22
N ASP A 2 3.50 -3.10 18.67
CA ASP A 2 2.29 -2.70 17.94
C ASP A 2 2.01 -1.20 18.15
N GLY A 3 2.95 -0.35 17.75
CA GLY A 3 2.82 1.10 17.94
C GLY A 3 3.88 1.95 17.22
N GLU A 4 4.71 1.35 16.38
CA GLU A 4 5.72 2.07 15.62
C GLU A 4 5.12 2.56 14.30
N VAL A 5 5.24 3.86 14.03
CA VAL A 5 4.84 4.46 12.76
C VAL A 5 5.77 3.96 11.67
N LYS A 6 5.19 3.32 10.64
CA LYS A 6 5.93 2.87 9.45
C LYS A 6 5.61 3.77 8.28
N HIS A 7 6.66 4.22 7.59
CA HIS A 7 6.53 5.00 6.37
C HIS A 7 6.77 4.08 5.17
N CYS A 8 5.83 4.08 4.23
CA CYS A 8 5.94 3.35 2.97
C CYS A 8 5.99 4.32 1.80
N VAL A 9 6.87 4.05 0.84
CA VAL A 9 6.96 4.83 -0.39
C VAL A 9 5.86 4.42 -1.35
N ILE A 10 5.14 5.39 -1.90
CA ILE A 10 4.21 5.17 -3.01
C ILE A 10 4.94 5.55 -4.30
N TYR A 11 5.05 4.59 -5.20
CA TYR A 11 5.60 4.80 -6.53
C TYR A 11 4.51 5.33 -7.47
N SER A 12 4.82 6.38 -8.21
CA SER A 12 4.00 6.85 -9.33
C SER A 12 4.62 6.33 -10.63
N THR A 13 3.86 5.56 -11.39
CA THR A 13 4.28 4.98 -12.66
C THR A 13 3.25 5.31 -13.75
N PRO A 14 3.60 5.16 -15.05
CA PRO A 14 2.62 5.29 -16.12
C PRO A 14 1.45 4.31 -16.03
N ARG A 15 1.60 3.20 -15.30
CA ARG A 15 0.54 2.20 -15.08
C ARG A 15 -0.38 2.53 -13.91
N GLY A 16 0.05 3.42 -13.01
CA GLY A 16 -0.66 3.76 -11.79
C GLY A 16 0.27 3.92 -10.58
N TYR A 17 -0.36 4.08 -9.41
CA TYR A 17 0.26 4.17 -8.10
C TYR A 17 0.34 2.79 -7.44
N GLY A 18 1.35 2.57 -6.59
CA GLY A 18 1.47 1.36 -5.76
C GLY A 18 2.67 1.40 -4.81
N PHE A 19 2.75 0.42 -3.92
CA PHE A 19 3.85 0.29 -2.97
C PHE A 19 5.01 -0.58 -3.50
N ALA A 20 4.72 -1.48 -4.45
CA ALA A 20 5.71 -2.39 -5.03
C ALA A 20 5.22 -2.91 -6.39
N GLU A 21 6.14 -3.20 -7.30
CA GLU A 21 5.81 -3.95 -8.51
C GLU A 21 5.47 -5.42 -8.18
N PRO A 22 4.58 -6.08 -8.95
CA PRO A 22 3.84 -5.59 -10.12
C PRO A 22 2.54 -4.82 -9.81
N TYR A 23 2.33 -4.40 -8.56
CA TYR A 23 1.05 -3.89 -8.03
C TYR A 23 0.87 -2.37 -8.12
N ASN A 24 1.64 -1.70 -8.99
CA ASN A 24 1.46 -0.29 -9.31
C ASN A 24 0.31 -0.09 -10.31
N LEU A 25 -0.90 -0.47 -9.87
CA LEU A 25 -2.06 -0.66 -10.74
C LEU A 25 -3.20 0.35 -10.46
N TYR A 26 -3.05 1.19 -9.43
CA TYR A 26 -4.14 2.07 -9.01
C TYR A 26 -4.09 3.39 -9.77
N SER A 27 -5.19 3.78 -10.40
CA SER A 27 -5.31 5.03 -11.16
C SER A 27 -5.16 6.29 -10.31
N THR A 28 -5.56 6.23 -9.04
CA THR A 28 -5.48 7.36 -8.09
C THR A 28 -4.96 6.89 -6.73
N LEU A 29 -4.41 7.83 -5.95
CA LEU A 29 -4.04 7.56 -4.55
C LEU A 29 -5.24 7.15 -3.70
N LYS A 30 -6.43 7.68 -4.01
CA LYS A 30 -7.67 7.32 -3.32
C LYS A 30 -8.02 5.85 -3.55
N ASP A 31 -7.89 5.35 -4.78
CA ASP A 31 -8.17 3.95 -5.11
C ASP A 31 -7.20 3.01 -4.39
N LEU A 32 -5.93 3.40 -4.32
CA LEU A 32 -4.89 2.69 -3.56
C LEU A 32 -5.24 2.61 -2.07
N VAL A 33 -5.60 3.75 -1.44
CA VAL A 33 -5.99 3.78 -0.03
C VAL A 33 -7.25 2.97 0.22
N LEU A 34 -8.27 3.11 -0.62
CA LEU A 34 -9.54 2.39 -0.49
C LEU A 34 -9.34 0.87 -0.59
N HIS A 35 -8.44 0.43 -1.48
CA HIS A 35 -8.09 -0.98 -1.60
C HIS A 35 -7.41 -1.51 -0.33
N TYR A 36 -6.37 -0.83 0.15
CA TYR A 36 -5.62 -1.28 1.34
C TYR A 36 -6.32 -0.99 2.69
N HIS A 37 -7.46 -0.29 2.67
CA HIS A 37 -8.40 -0.26 3.79
C HIS A 37 -9.08 -1.63 3.99
N GLN A 38 -9.37 -2.35 2.89
CA GLN A 38 -10.02 -3.66 2.93
C GLN A 38 -9.02 -4.83 2.83
N THR A 39 -7.91 -4.62 2.13
CA THR A 39 -6.87 -5.61 1.86
C THR A 39 -5.63 -5.36 2.70
N SER A 40 -5.09 -6.38 3.36
CA SER A 40 -3.84 -6.24 4.13
C SER A 40 -2.62 -6.04 3.22
N LEU A 41 -1.69 -5.19 3.65
CA LEU A 41 -0.38 -4.99 3.02
C LEU A 41 0.61 -6.12 3.30
N VAL A 42 0.23 -7.11 4.14
CA VAL A 42 1.09 -8.23 4.54
C VAL A 42 1.69 -8.99 3.35
N GLN A 43 0.94 -9.08 2.25
CA GLN A 43 1.38 -9.74 1.01
C GLN A 43 2.57 -9.05 0.33
N HIS A 44 2.86 -7.79 0.66
CA HIS A 44 4.01 -7.05 0.13
C HIS A 44 5.15 -6.93 1.13
N ASN A 45 4.87 -7.05 2.44
CA ASN A 45 5.86 -7.00 3.50
C ASN A 45 5.25 -7.55 4.80
N ASP A 46 5.85 -8.60 5.38
CA ASP A 46 5.41 -9.15 6.68
C ASP A 46 5.46 -8.11 7.80
N SER A 47 6.28 -7.07 7.66
CA SER A 47 6.35 -5.93 8.58
C SER A 47 5.18 -4.95 8.41
N LEU A 48 4.43 -5.02 7.30
CA LEU A 48 3.26 -4.18 7.02
C LEU A 48 1.97 -4.99 7.20
N ASN A 49 1.87 -5.75 8.29
CA ASN A 49 0.62 -6.40 8.69
C ASN A 49 -0.40 -5.40 9.28
N VAL A 50 -0.58 -4.27 8.60
CA VAL A 50 -1.53 -3.21 8.97
C VAL A 50 -2.41 -2.90 7.77
N ARG A 51 -3.70 -2.67 8.02
CA ARG A 51 -4.62 -2.08 7.05
C ARG A 51 -4.52 -0.56 7.17
N LEU A 52 -4.73 0.17 6.08
CA LEU A 52 -4.87 1.63 6.14
C LEU A 52 -6.23 1.94 6.79
N ALA A 53 -6.23 2.17 8.10
CA ALA A 53 -7.40 2.61 8.87
C ALA A 53 -7.57 4.13 8.80
#